data_AF-A0A7K6W6V2-F1
#
_entry.id   AF-A0A7K6W6V2-F1
#
_cell.length_a   1.000
_cell.length_b   1.000
_cell.length_c   1.000
_cell.angle_alpha   90.00
_cell.angle_beta   90.00
_cell.angle_gamma   90.00
#
_symmetry.space_group_name_H-M   'P 1'
#
loop_
_entity.id
_entity.type
_entity.pdbx_description
1 polymer ?
#
loop_
_entity_poly.entity_id
_entity_poly.type
_entity_poly.pdbx_seq_one_letter_code
_entity_poly.pdbx_strand_id
1 'polypeptide(L)'
;EGMPQTLSATSMFTPCGFSPHLHTSKEDEQGGLIFQDGNLTSASLDALIQHLIPTTDYYPEKAYIFTFLLSSRLFIEPHELLSRVCHKCIEQQRLDDPVLDKARIRKFGPKILQLLTEWTETFPYDFQEERMIGHLKDMIHRIAPCDEAYWKKMNQLLQTLNQKLATLSHGQEGIVKISAAVSDKLVAFKSKPPSIQREILSVCSDPYTLAQQLTHVELERLSHIGPEEFVQAFVHKDPLDGTKTCFSEQKKTSNLEAYVKWFNRLCYLVATEICMPAKKKQRAQVIEFFIDVARECFNIGNFNSLMAIISGMNMSPVSRLKKTWSKVKTAKFFILEHQMDPTGNFYNYRTALRGAAHRSLTAHSNREKIVIPFFSLLIKDIYFLNEGCANRLPNGHVNFEKFLELAKQVGEFITWKQVECPFEQDPNIIHYLHTAPIFTEDGLYLASYESESPENQTEKDRWKSLR
;
A
#
# COMPACT_ATOMS: atom_id res chain seq x y z
N GLU A 1 -19.18 -28.29 -5.23
CA GLU A 1 -19.92 -27.11 -5.72
C GLU A 1 -19.26 -25.90 -5.06
N GLY A 2 -18.24 -25.32 -5.69
CA GLY A 2 -18.39 -24.17 -6.59
C GLY A 2 -18.00 -22.93 -5.79
N MET A 3 -16.87 -22.29 -6.14
CA MET A 3 -16.43 -21.03 -5.54
C MET A 3 -17.60 -20.05 -5.48
N PRO A 4 -17.74 -19.21 -4.44
CA PRO A 4 -18.74 -18.16 -4.45
C PRO A 4 -18.44 -17.25 -5.65
N GLN A 5 -19.26 -17.39 -6.68
CA GLN A 5 -19.31 -16.49 -7.80
C GLN A 5 -19.66 -15.11 -7.26
N THR A 6 -18.85 -14.13 -7.63
CA THR A 6 -19.15 -12.71 -7.47
C THR A 6 -20.46 -12.41 -8.19
N LEU A 7 -21.55 -12.32 -7.43
CA LEU A 7 -22.82 -11.79 -7.91
C LEU A 7 -22.60 -10.31 -8.28
N SER A 8 -22.89 -9.96 -9.54
CA SER A 8 -22.92 -8.59 -10.01
C SER A 8 -23.99 -7.81 -9.25
N ALA A 9 -23.58 -6.87 -8.41
CA ALA A 9 -24.47 -5.96 -7.71
C ALA A 9 -24.72 -4.70 -8.56
N THR A 10 -25.40 -4.86 -9.70
CA THR A 10 -25.83 -3.75 -10.57
C THR A 10 -27.07 -3.03 -10.04
N SER A 11 -27.33 -3.04 -8.73
CA SER A 11 -28.53 -2.41 -8.15
C SER A 11 -28.44 -2.00 -6.67
N MET A 12 -27.25 -1.77 -6.13
CA MET A 12 -27.09 -1.22 -4.76
C MET A 12 -26.12 -0.04 -4.68
N PHE A 13 -26.22 0.89 -5.63
CA PHE A 13 -25.66 2.22 -5.49
C PHE A 13 -26.71 3.25 -5.90
N THR A 14 -27.18 4.03 -4.93
CA THR A 14 -27.60 5.41 -5.21
C THR A 14 -26.43 6.10 -5.92
N PRO A 15 -26.66 6.74 -7.08
CA PRO A 15 -25.66 7.61 -7.69
C PRO A 15 -25.31 8.71 -6.68
N CYS A 16 -24.11 9.30 -6.79
CA CYS A 16 -23.73 10.53 -6.10
C CYS A 16 -24.96 11.40 -5.84
N GLY A 17 -25.25 11.65 -4.57
CA GLY A 17 -26.42 12.40 -4.16
C GLY A 17 -26.34 13.84 -4.68
N PHE A 18 -26.82 14.06 -5.90
CA PHE A 18 -27.36 15.34 -6.30
C PHE A 18 -28.64 15.53 -5.51
N SER A 19 -28.53 16.20 -4.36
CA SER A 19 -29.68 16.83 -3.72
C SER A 19 -30.04 18.08 -4.54
N PRO A 20 -31.24 18.20 -5.11
CA PRO A 20 -31.68 19.41 -5.80
C PRO A 20 -32.15 20.42 -4.75
N HIS A 21 -31.25 20.81 -3.85
CA HIS A 21 -31.42 22.02 -3.06
C HIS A 21 -30.46 23.05 -3.65
N LEU A 22 -31.03 24.09 -4.25
CA LEU A 22 -30.32 25.28 -4.74
C LEU A 22 -29.51 25.89 -3.60
N HIS A 23 -28.27 25.45 -3.45
CA HIS A 23 -27.18 26.29 -2.99
C HIS A 23 -26.42 26.68 -4.24
N THR A 24 -26.52 27.94 -4.63
CA THR A 24 -25.63 28.54 -5.63
C THR A 24 -24.22 28.52 -5.04
N SER A 25 -23.49 27.42 -5.23
CA SER A 25 -22.06 27.37 -4.94
C SER A 25 -21.38 28.44 -5.80
N LYS A 26 -20.60 29.32 -5.17
CA LYS A 26 -19.85 30.32 -5.92
C LYS A 26 -18.71 29.61 -6.64
N GLU A 27 -18.88 29.43 -7.94
CA GLU A 27 -17.78 29.04 -8.82
C GLU A 27 -16.94 30.28 -9.10
N ASP A 28 -15.70 30.27 -8.61
CA ASP A 28 -14.74 31.34 -8.85
C ASP A 28 -13.64 30.81 -9.79
N GLU A 29 -13.42 31.49 -10.92
CA GLU A 29 -12.31 31.20 -11.82
C GLU A 29 -11.12 32.11 -11.51
N GLN A 30 -9.96 31.52 -11.20
CA GLN A 30 -8.74 32.25 -10.90
C GLN A 30 -7.57 31.66 -11.70
N GLY A 31 -7.11 32.38 -12.73
CA GLY A 31 -5.96 31.95 -13.53
C GLY A 31 -6.17 30.62 -14.29
N GLY A 32 -7.42 30.32 -14.70
CA GLY A 32 -7.79 29.07 -15.37
C GLY A 32 -8.02 27.88 -14.42
N LEU A 33 -8.00 28.13 -13.10
CA LEU A 33 -8.39 27.18 -12.06
C LEU A 33 -9.84 27.44 -11.64
N ILE A 34 -10.63 26.38 -11.51
CA ILE A 34 -12.02 26.45 -11.07
C ILE A 34 -12.09 26.05 -9.60
N PHE A 35 -12.60 26.95 -8.77
CA PHE A 35 -12.82 26.72 -7.35
C PHE A 35 -14.32 26.61 -7.04
N GLN A 36 -14.67 25.70 -6.14
CA GLN A 36 -15.99 25.60 -5.55
C GLN A 36 -15.85 25.64 -4.03
N ASP A 37 -16.49 26.61 -3.39
CA ASP A 37 -16.42 26.83 -1.94
C ASP A 37 -14.96 26.92 -1.41
N GLY A 38 -14.08 27.53 -2.22
CA GLY A 38 -12.65 27.69 -1.90
C GLY A 38 -11.77 26.47 -2.19
N ASN A 39 -12.33 25.35 -2.64
CA ASN A 39 -11.58 24.15 -3.00
C ASN A 39 -11.38 24.06 -4.51
N LEU A 40 -10.17 23.72 -4.95
CA LEU A 40 -9.86 23.51 -6.36
C LEU A 40 -10.58 22.25 -6.87
N THR A 41 -11.51 22.41 -7.82
CA THR A 41 -12.30 21.30 -8.36
C THR A 41 -11.79 20.83 -9.72
N SER A 42 -11.40 21.75 -10.60
CA SER A 42 -10.93 21.39 -11.94
C SER A 42 -10.10 22.49 -12.59
N ALA A 43 -9.27 22.12 -13.57
CA ALA A 43 -8.50 23.06 -14.38
C ALA A 43 -7.92 22.38 -15.62
N SER A 44 -7.48 23.15 -16.60
CA SER A 44 -6.62 22.60 -17.66
C SER A 44 -5.30 22.08 -17.09
N LEU A 45 -4.68 21.10 -17.77
CA LEU A 45 -3.38 20.57 -17.33
C LEU A 45 -2.32 21.67 -17.24
N ASP A 46 -2.30 22.61 -18.19
CA ASP A 46 -1.34 23.71 -18.19
C ASP A 46 -1.55 24.69 -17.03
N ALA A 47 -2.81 24.95 -16.65
CA ALA A 47 -3.13 25.78 -15.48
C ALA A 47 -2.68 25.09 -14.18
N LEU A 48 -2.84 23.76 -14.07
CA LEU A 48 -2.33 23.00 -12.92
C LEU A 48 -0.80 23.00 -12.85
N ILE A 49 -0.12 22.82 -14.00
CA ILE A 49 1.35 22.94 -14.07
C ILE A 49 1.79 24.34 -13.64
N GLN A 50 1.08 25.39 -14.10
CA GLN A 50 1.36 26.76 -13.69
C GLN A 50 1.16 26.98 -12.19
N HIS A 51 0.13 26.37 -11.60
CA HIS A 51 -0.11 26.44 -10.16
C HIS A 51 0.93 25.67 -9.34
N LEU A 52 1.60 24.66 -9.89
CA LEU A 52 2.71 23.96 -9.22
C LEU A 52 3.97 24.85 -9.10
N ILE A 53 4.12 25.86 -9.94
CA ILE A 53 5.37 26.64 -10.03
C ILE A 53 5.41 27.71 -8.93
N PRO A 54 6.42 27.67 -8.03
CA PRO A 54 6.58 28.71 -7.04
C PRO A 54 7.00 30.04 -7.69
N THR A 55 6.53 31.15 -7.13
CA THR A 55 6.95 32.49 -7.55
C THR A 55 7.62 33.23 -6.39
N THR A 56 8.01 34.48 -6.58
CA THR A 56 8.55 35.31 -5.49
C THR A 56 7.61 35.41 -4.30
N ASP A 57 6.29 35.44 -4.52
CA ASP A 57 5.29 35.70 -3.49
C ASP A 57 4.34 34.51 -3.24
N TYR A 58 4.42 33.46 -4.05
CA TYR A 58 3.57 32.27 -3.94
C TYR A 58 4.39 30.98 -3.74
N TYR A 59 3.81 30.02 -3.02
CA TYR A 59 4.28 28.63 -2.94
C TYR A 59 3.04 27.72 -2.86
N PRO A 60 2.96 26.64 -3.66
CA PRO A 60 1.80 25.75 -3.64
C PRO A 60 1.63 25.04 -2.31
N GLU A 61 0.38 24.76 -1.94
CA GLU A 61 0.09 24.00 -0.72
C GLU A 61 0.61 22.57 -0.82
N LYS A 62 1.07 22.01 0.30
CA LYS A 62 1.60 20.63 0.34
C LYS A 62 0.59 19.59 -0.14
N ALA A 63 -0.69 19.77 0.21
CA ALA A 63 -1.76 18.90 -0.25
C ALA A 63 -1.92 18.97 -1.77
N TYR A 64 -1.80 20.16 -2.37
CA TYR A 64 -1.81 20.35 -3.82
C TYR A 64 -0.60 19.68 -4.48
N ILE A 65 0.62 19.92 -3.97
CA ILE A 65 1.86 19.33 -4.52
C ILE A 65 1.72 17.81 -4.54
N PHE A 66 1.35 17.20 -3.41
CA PHE A 66 1.17 15.76 -3.32
C PHE A 66 0.10 15.25 -4.30
N THR A 67 -1.08 15.87 -4.30
CA THR A 67 -2.21 15.49 -5.16
C THR A 67 -1.88 15.58 -6.64
N PHE A 68 -1.31 16.71 -7.06
CA PHE A 68 -0.99 16.96 -8.46
C PHE A 68 0.17 16.07 -8.92
N LEU A 69 1.26 15.97 -8.15
CA LEU A 69 2.35 15.08 -8.52
C LEU A 69 1.87 13.63 -8.58
N LEU A 70 1.07 13.16 -7.62
CA LEU A 70 0.47 11.81 -7.63
C LEU A 70 -0.31 11.53 -8.91
N SER A 71 -1.30 12.38 -9.21
CA SER A 71 -2.28 12.20 -10.28
C SER A 71 -1.80 12.59 -11.67
N SER A 72 -0.80 13.48 -11.78
CA SER A 72 -0.23 13.93 -13.06
C SER A 72 0.27 12.78 -13.93
N ARG A 73 0.68 11.66 -13.33
CA ARG A 73 1.10 10.43 -14.01
C ARG A 73 0.06 9.83 -14.95
N LEU A 74 -1.22 10.20 -14.78
CA LEU A 74 -2.31 9.81 -15.67
C LEU A 74 -2.39 10.68 -16.94
N PHE A 75 -1.63 11.77 -17.01
CA PHE A 75 -1.75 12.80 -18.05
C PHE A 75 -0.42 13.20 -18.69
N ILE A 76 0.69 13.06 -17.96
CA ILE A 76 2.03 13.51 -18.37
C ILE A 76 3.09 12.66 -17.67
N GLU A 77 4.15 12.29 -18.40
CA GLU A 77 5.28 11.57 -17.81
C GLU A 77 6.04 12.45 -16.81
N PRO A 78 6.57 11.91 -15.70
CA PRO A 78 7.27 12.71 -14.70
C PRO A 78 8.41 13.56 -15.26
N HIS A 79 9.21 13.05 -16.19
CA HIS A 79 10.30 13.82 -16.81
C HIS A 79 9.79 14.96 -17.70
N GLU A 80 8.73 14.73 -18.46
CA GLU A 80 8.09 15.76 -19.28
C GLU A 80 7.44 16.83 -18.38
N LEU A 81 6.83 16.43 -17.26
CA LEU A 81 6.30 17.37 -16.26
C LEU A 81 7.42 18.23 -15.66
N LEU A 82 8.51 17.61 -15.21
CA LEU A 82 9.64 18.34 -14.62
C LEU A 82 10.28 19.27 -15.66
N SER A 83 10.42 18.83 -16.91
CA SER A 83 10.89 19.65 -18.03
C SER A 83 10.03 20.90 -18.19
N ARG A 84 8.69 20.77 -18.23
CA ARG A 84 7.77 21.92 -18.35
C ARG A 84 7.83 22.87 -17.16
N VAL A 85 7.92 22.32 -15.94
CA VAL A 85 8.09 23.11 -14.72
C VAL A 85 9.39 23.92 -14.80
N CYS A 86 10.50 23.27 -15.12
CA CYS A 86 11.80 23.93 -15.27
C CYS A 86 11.78 25.01 -16.35
N HIS A 87 11.23 24.71 -17.52
CA HIS A 87 11.13 25.65 -18.63
C HIS A 87 10.34 26.92 -18.24
N LYS A 88 9.16 26.75 -17.65
CA LYS A 88 8.34 27.88 -17.18
C LYS A 88 9.04 28.67 -16.06
N CYS A 89 9.76 28.01 -15.15
CA CYS A 89 10.59 28.69 -14.16
C CYS A 89 11.67 29.56 -14.82
N ILE A 90 12.36 29.04 -15.84
CA ILE A 90 13.41 29.75 -16.59
C ILE A 90 12.83 30.99 -17.26
N GLU A 91 11.70 30.87 -17.94
CA GLU A 91 11.02 31.99 -18.60
C GLU A 91 10.55 33.05 -17.59
N GLN A 92 9.83 32.65 -16.55
CA GLN A 92 9.22 33.57 -15.58
C GLN A 92 10.26 34.31 -14.74
N GLN A 93 11.37 33.65 -14.43
CA GLN A 93 12.45 34.23 -13.64
C GLN A 93 13.56 34.83 -14.49
N ARG A 94 13.45 34.74 -15.83
CA ARG A 94 14.43 35.17 -16.83
C ARG A 94 15.85 34.67 -16.52
N LEU A 95 15.96 33.35 -16.34
CA LEU A 95 17.23 32.72 -15.94
C LEU A 95 18.24 32.59 -17.09
N ASP A 96 17.80 32.84 -18.33
CA ASP A 96 18.65 32.89 -19.54
C ASP A 96 19.13 34.30 -19.89
N ASP A 97 18.69 35.33 -19.14
CA ASP A 97 19.13 36.70 -19.41
C ASP A 97 20.65 36.84 -19.15
N PRO A 98 21.39 37.59 -19.99
CA PRO A 98 22.83 37.81 -19.79
C PRO A 98 23.17 38.45 -18.43
N VAL A 99 22.23 39.20 -17.87
CA VAL A 99 22.35 39.85 -16.56
C VAL A 99 21.22 39.37 -15.66
N LEU A 100 21.59 38.54 -14.68
CA LEU A 100 20.64 37.98 -13.73
C LEU A 100 20.26 38.97 -12.62
N ASP A 101 18.96 39.07 -12.34
CA ASP A 101 18.45 39.76 -11.17
C ASP A 101 18.65 38.89 -9.92
N LYS A 102 19.77 39.11 -9.25
CA LYS A 102 20.16 38.36 -8.05
C LYS A 102 19.13 38.49 -6.92
N ALA A 103 18.42 39.61 -6.81
CA ALA A 103 17.45 39.81 -5.73
C ALA A 103 16.20 38.96 -5.95
N ARG A 104 15.69 38.92 -7.20
CA ARG A 104 14.58 38.04 -7.59
C ARG A 104 14.93 36.57 -7.41
N ILE A 105 16.10 36.16 -7.89
CA ILE A 105 16.55 34.76 -7.80
C ILE A 105 16.76 34.36 -6.34
N ARG A 106 17.22 35.26 -5.46
CA ARG A 106 17.36 34.96 -4.03
C ARG A 106 16.05 34.66 -3.31
N LYS A 107 14.94 35.23 -3.78
CA LYS A 107 13.60 34.94 -3.25
C LYS A 107 12.99 33.67 -3.88
N PHE A 108 13.25 33.43 -5.16
CA PHE A 108 12.72 32.27 -5.89
C PHE A 108 13.49 30.96 -5.61
N GLY A 109 14.82 31.01 -5.60
CA GLY A 109 15.73 29.87 -5.47
C GLY A 109 15.41 28.92 -4.31
N PRO A 110 15.17 29.42 -3.08
CA PRO A 110 14.79 28.56 -1.95
C PRO A 110 13.47 27.81 -2.19
N LYS A 111 12.51 28.42 -2.87
CA LYS A 111 11.19 27.84 -3.13
C LYS A 111 11.24 26.75 -4.20
N ILE A 112 11.96 26.97 -5.31
CA ILE A 112 12.12 25.91 -6.31
C ILE A 112 12.91 24.74 -5.73
N LEU A 113 13.95 25.00 -4.93
CA LEU A 113 14.67 23.94 -4.22
C LEU A 113 13.75 23.18 -3.27
N GLN A 114 12.86 23.86 -2.55
CA GLN A 114 11.88 23.20 -1.69
C GLN A 114 10.94 22.29 -2.49
N LEU A 115 10.37 22.76 -3.62
CA LEU A 115 9.53 21.92 -4.49
C LEU A 115 10.27 20.68 -4.99
N LEU A 116 11.52 20.84 -5.45
CA LEU A 116 12.34 19.72 -5.92
C LEU A 116 12.66 18.74 -4.78
N THR A 117 12.96 19.24 -3.58
CA THR A 117 13.12 18.40 -2.38
C THR A 117 11.85 17.60 -2.12
N GLU A 118 10.69 18.25 -2.04
CA GLU A 118 9.41 17.58 -1.77
C GLU A 118 9.08 16.52 -2.82
N TRP A 119 9.38 16.76 -4.10
CA TRP A 119 9.21 15.75 -5.15
C TRP A 119 10.16 14.57 -4.95
N THR A 120 11.45 14.81 -4.72
CA THR A 120 12.45 13.73 -4.52
C THR A 120 12.21 12.90 -3.27
N GLU A 121 11.65 13.52 -2.22
CA GLU A 121 11.28 12.82 -0.99
C GLU A 121 10.00 12.00 -1.19
N THR A 122 9.00 12.54 -1.88
CA THR A 122 7.70 11.88 -2.04
C THR A 122 7.74 10.77 -3.10
N PHE A 123 8.40 11.01 -4.23
CA PHE A 123 8.44 10.11 -5.39
C PHE A 123 9.89 9.86 -5.85
N PRO A 124 10.73 9.22 -5.00
CA PRO A 124 12.15 9.01 -5.31
C PRO A 124 12.36 8.18 -6.59
N TYR A 125 11.45 7.24 -6.90
CA TYR A 125 11.56 6.37 -8.07
C TYR A 125 11.45 7.10 -9.41
N ASP A 126 10.82 8.29 -9.46
CA ASP A 126 10.80 9.11 -10.68
C ASP A 126 12.25 9.48 -11.10
N PHE A 127 13.14 9.68 -10.13
CA PHE A 127 14.51 10.12 -10.35
C PHE A 127 15.50 8.98 -10.62
N GLN A 128 15.01 7.77 -10.88
CA GLN A 128 15.82 6.71 -11.50
C GLN A 128 16.14 7.03 -12.97
N GLU A 129 15.31 7.85 -13.62
CA GLU A 129 15.53 8.27 -15.00
C GLU A 129 16.59 9.38 -15.08
N GLU A 130 17.59 9.20 -15.95
CA GLU A 130 18.68 10.17 -16.12
C GLU A 130 18.17 11.56 -16.54
N ARG A 131 17.07 11.62 -17.31
CA ARG A 131 16.43 12.88 -17.72
C ARG A 131 15.95 13.70 -16.52
N MET A 132 15.34 13.07 -15.52
CA MET A 132 14.90 13.72 -14.28
C MET A 132 16.08 14.37 -13.55
N ILE A 133 17.19 13.65 -13.41
CA ILE A 133 18.43 14.19 -12.81
C ILE A 133 19.02 15.31 -13.67
N GLY A 134 18.94 15.20 -14.99
CA GLY A 134 19.34 16.24 -15.93
C GLY A 134 18.63 17.56 -15.70
N HIS A 135 17.30 17.54 -15.55
CA HIS A 135 16.49 18.74 -15.28
C HIS A 135 16.82 19.38 -13.92
N LEU A 136 17.04 18.57 -12.87
CA LEU A 136 17.51 19.07 -11.57
C LEU A 136 18.84 19.81 -11.71
N LYS A 137 19.81 19.17 -12.41
CA LYS A 137 21.13 19.74 -12.66
C LYS A 137 21.03 21.03 -13.46
N ASP A 138 20.25 21.08 -14.52
CA ASP A 138 20.12 22.29 -15.35
C ASP A 138 19.56 23.48 -14.53
N MET A 139 18.49 23.25 -13.77
CA MET A 139 17.90 24.28 -12.91
C MET A 139 18.91 24.84 -11.91
N ILE A 140 19.71 23.97 -11.27
CA ILE A 140 20.68 24.44 -10.29
C ILE A 140 21.80 25.26 -10.93
N HIS A 141 22.30 24.86 -12.12
CA HIS A 141 23.39 25.58 -12.80
C HIS A 141 22.99 27.03 -13.10
N ARG A 142 21.70 27.28 -13.32
CA ARG A 142 21.15 28.59 -13.63
C ARG A 142 21.01 29.49 -12.40
N ILE A 143 20.68 28.94 -11.24
CA ILE A 143 20.47 29.74 -10.01
C ILE A 143 21.73 29.88 -9.14
N ALA A 144 22.66 28.92 -9.20
CA ALA A 144 23.87 28.90 -8.38
C ALA A 144 24.80 30.13 -8.51
N PRO A 145 24.94 30.78 -9.68
CA PRO A 145 25.73 32.01 -9.81
C PRO A 145 25.23 33.17 -8.92
N CYS A 146 24.00 33.10 -8.41
CA CYS A 146 23.43 34.12 -7.53
C CYS A 146 23.71 33.88 -6.05
N ASP A 147 23.94 32.62 -5.65
CA ASP A 147 24.25 32.18 -4.30
C ASP A 147 24.83 30.75 -4.30
N GLU A 148 26.08 30.60 -3.85
CA GLU A 148 26.78 29.31 -3.77
C GLU A 148 26.07 28.31 -2.83
N ALA A 149 25.25 28.79 -1.89
CA ALA A 149 24.47 27.94 -0.99
C ALA A 149 23.50 27.02 -1.75
N TYR A 150 23.05 27.42 -2.95
CA TYR A 150 22.20 26.57 -3.78
C TYR A 150 22.93 25.33 -4.24
N TRP A 151 24.19 25.46 -4.69
CA TRP A 151 25.01 24.32 -5.11
C TRP A 151 25.17 23.30 -3.99
N LYS A 152 25.45 23.78 -2.78
CA LYS A 152 25.58 22.95 -1.59
C LYS A 152 24.29 22.21 -1.27
N LYS A 153 23.13 22.89 -1.31
CA LYS A 153 21.82 22.29 -1.06
C LYS A 153 21.45 21.23 -2.10
N MET A 154 21.71 21.50 -3.39
CA MET A 154 21.44 20.53 -4.45
C MET A 154 22.31 19.28 -4.33
N ASN A 155 23.61 19.43 -4.03
CA ASN A 155 24.48 18.28 -3.80
C ASN A 155 24.02 17.43 -2.61
N GLN A 156 23.56 18.08 -1.53
CA GLN A 156 22.95 17.39 -0.39
C GLN A 156 21.67 16.65 -0.81
N LEU A 157 20.78 17.28 -1.57
CA LEU A 157 19.57 16.66 -2.10
C LEU A 157 19.89 15.42 -2.94
N LEU A 158 20.83 15.53 -3.88
CA LEU A 158 21.22 14.42 -4.75
C LEU A 158 21.86 13.28 -3.94
N GLN A 159 22.65 13.60 -2.92
CA GLN A 159 23.23 12.60 -2.02
C GLN A 159 22.14 11.87 -1.22
N THR A 160 21.18 12.60 -0.64
CA THR A 160 20.05 12.02 0.11
C THR A 160 19.17 11.16 -0.79
N LEU A 161 18.89 11.62 -2.01
CA LEU A 161 18.14 10.87 -3.01
C LEU A 161 18.84 9.56 -3.39
N ASN A 162 20.14 9.62 -3.69
CA ASN A 162 20.92 8.41 -4.01
C ASN A 162 20.95 7.43 -2.84
N GLN A 163 21.13 7.92 -1.60
CA GLN A 163 21.08 7.08 -0.41
C GLN A 163 19.71 6.41 -0.25
N LYS A 164 18.62 7.16 -0.47
CA LYS A 164 17.26 6.64 -0.40
C LYS A 164 16.98 5.59 -1.48
N LEU A 165 17.37 5.86 -2.72
CA LEU A 165 17.24 4.92 -3.83
C LEU A 165 18.07 3.64 -3.59
N ALA A 166 19.28 3.76 -3.04
CA ALA A 166 20.10 2.61 -2.68
C ALA A 166 19.43 1.77 -1.58
N THR A 167 18.89 2.39 -0.54
CA THR A 167 18.14 1.69 0.52
C THR A 167 16.92 0.96 -0.04
N LEU A 168 16.15 1.60 -0.91
CA LEU A 168 14.99 0.99 -1.55
C LEU A 168 15.38 -0.18 -2.48
N SER A 169 16.47 -0.03 -3.25
CA SER A 169 17.00 -1.09 -4.12
C SER A 169 17.52 -2.30 -3.34
N HIS A 170 18.28 -2.06 -2.27
CA HIS A 170 18.76 -3.15 -1.40
C HIS A 170 17.61 -3.86 -0.69
N GLY A 171 16.58 -3.12 -0.25
CA GLY A 171 15.35 -3.68 0.29
C GLY A 171 14.63 -4.58 -0.72
N GLN A 172 14.49 -4.13 -1.97
CA GLN A 172 13.94 -4.95 -3.06
C GLN A 172 14.77 -6.21 -3.33
N GLU A 173 16.10 -6.12 -3.38
CA GLU A 173 16.97 -7.30 -3.51
C GLU A 173 16.83 -8.25 -2.32
N GLY A 174 16.73 -7.74 -1.10
CA GLY A 174 16.50 -8.51 0.11
C GLY A 174 15.16 -9.25 0.03
N ILE A 175 14.10 -8.55 -0.38
CA ILE A 175 12.77 -9.12 -0.64
C ILE A 175 12.81 -10.20 -1.71
N VAL A 176 13.55 -10.00 -2.82
CA VAL A 176 13.67 -10.98 -3.91
C VAL A 176 14.52 -12.18 -3.48
N LYS A 177 15.63 -11.97 -2.78
CA LYS A 177 16.47 -13.05 -2.21
C LYS A 177 15.70 -13.85 -1.18
N ILE A 178 14.97 -13.17 -0.30
CA ILE A 178 14.03 -13.82 0.63
C ILE A 178 12.97 -14.54 -0.18
N SER A 179 12.31 -13.94 -1.17
CA SER A 179 11.29 -14.61 -2.00
C SER A 179 11.83 -15.79 -2.82
N ALA A 180 13.12 -15.83 -3.13
CA ALA A 180 13.78 -16.93 -3.82
C ALA A 180 14.29 -18.02 -2.84
N ALA A 181 14.65 -17.63 -1.61
CA ALA A 181 15.03 -18.53 -0.52
C ALA A 181 13.81 -19.09 0.25
N VAL A 182 12.73 -18.31 0.31
CA VAL A 182 11.35 -18.73 0.50
C VAL A 182 11.13 -19.69 -0.65
N SER A 183 11.27 -20.96 -0.36
CA SER A 183 10.84 -21.99 -1.26
C SER A 183 9.33 -21.84 -1.41
N ASP A 184 8.89 -21.10 -2.43
CA ASP A 184 7.54 -21.18 -3.01
C ASP A 184 7.21 -22.60 -3.52
N LYS A 185 8.07 -23.59 -3.23
CA LYS A 185 7.67 -24.99 -3.21
C LYS A 185 6.66 -25.15 -2.07
N LEU A 186 5.42 -24.81 -2.37
CA LEU A 186 4.27 -25.39 -1.71
C LEU A 186 4.54 -26.90 -1.65
N VAL A 187 4.74 -27.42 -0.45
CA VAL A 187 5.20 -28.79 -0.29
C VAL A 187 3.98 -29.69 -0.37
N ALA A 188 4.01 -30.67 -1.28
CA ALA A 188 3.03 -31.74 -1.26
C ALA A 188 3.15 -32.48 0.08
N PHE A 189 2.02 -32.67 0.77
CA PHE A 189 2.00 -33.38 2.03
C PHE A 189 2.54 -34.81 1.85
N LYS A 190 3.49 -35.22 2.71
CA LYS A 190 4.01 -36.59 2.79
C LYS A 190 3.68 -37.16 4.17
N SER A 191 3.25 -38.42 4.22
CA SER A 191 2.80 -39.14 5.42
C SER A 191 3.84 -39.28 6.55
N LYS A 192 5.09 -38.86 6.30
CA LYS A 192 6.11 -38.64 7.34
C LYS A 192 6.67 -37.22 7.19
N PRO A 193 6.44 -36.30 8.15
CA PRO A 193 7.11 -35.02 8.13
C PRO A 193 8.62 -35.26 8.18
N PRO A 194 9.43 -34.57 7.35
CA PRO A 194 10.87 -34.62 7.50
C PRO A 194 11.24 -34.19 8.92
N SER A 195 12.17 -34.90 9.56
CA SER A 195 12.60 -34.73 10.96
C SER A 195 13.20 -33.36 11.31
N ILE A 196 13.17 -32.40 10.39
CA ILE A 196 13.84 -31.09 10.44
C ILE A 196 12.84 -29.92 10.45
N GLN A 197 11.53 -30.17 10.26
CA GLN A 197 10.52 -29.10 10.38
C GLN A 197 10.40 -28.64 11.85
N ARG A 198 10.91 -27.44 12.16
CA ARG A 198 10.58 -26.76 13.41
C ARG A 198 9.12 -26.29 13.34
N GLU A 199 8.35 -26.59 14.38
CA GLU A 199 6.96 -26.12 14.53
C GLU A 199 6.97 -24.69 15.11
N ILE A 200 5.97 -23.85 14.78
CA ILE A 200 5.93 -22.45 15.25
C ILE A 200 6.06 -22.35 16.76
N LEU A 201 5.39 -23.23 17.52
CA LEU A 201 5.42 -23.24 18.99
C LEU A 201 6.79 -23.58 19.57
N SER A 202 7.67 -24.23 18.80
CA SER A 202 9.06 -24.49 19.19
C SER A 202 9.98 -23.28 18.95
N VAL A 203 9.61 -22.41 18.00
CA VAL A 203 10.35 -21.20 17.65
C VAL A 203 9.88 -20.02 18.50
N CYS A 204 8.57 -19.89 18.69
CA CYS A 204 7.93 -18.86 19.48
C CYS A 204 6.70 -19.43 20.19
N SER A 205 6.74 -19.46 21.52
CA SER A 205 5.61 -19.92 22.34
C SER A 205 4.79 -18.76 22.92
N ASP A 206 5.24 -17.52 22.75
CA ASP A 206 4.56 -16.33 23.22
C ASP A 206 3.79 -15.63 22.08
N PRO A 207 2.45 -15.58 22.14
CA PRO A 207 1.65 -15.00 21.07
C PRO A 207 1.88 -13.49 20.89
N TYR A 208 2.24 -12.78 21.96
CA TYR A 208 2.52 -11.34 21.89
C TYR A 208 3.79 -11.08 21.09
N THR A 209 4.86 -11.83 21.38
CA THR A 209 6.11 -11.76 20.63
C THR A 209 5.88 -12.05 19.14
N LEU A 210 5.11 -13.10 18.79
CA LEU A 210 4.84 -13.40 17.39
C LEU A 210 4.06 -12.27 16.68
N ALA A 211 3.06 -11.67 17.33
CA ALA A 211 2.33 -10.53 16.78
C ALA A 211 3.23 -9.31 16.54
N GLN A 212 4.21 -9.07 17.42
CA GLN A 212 5.22 -8.02 17.26
C GLN A 212 6.14 -8.30 16.06
N GLN A 213 6.60 -9.54 15.89
CA GLN A 213 7.44 -9.92 14.74
C GLN A 213 6.66 -9.87 13.42
N LEU A 214 5.38 -10.26 13.40
CA LEU A 214 4.52 -10.04 12.24
C LEU A 214 4.41 -8.55 11.91
N THR A 215 4.24 -7.70 12.92
CA THR A 215 4.17 -6.24 12.74
C THR A 215 5.46 -5.66 12.16
N HIS A 216 6.63 -6.17 12.56
CA HIS A 216 7.92 -5.84 11.94
C HIS A 216 7.92 -6.15 10.44
N VAL A 217 7.57 -7.39 10.07
CA VAL A 217 7.54 -7.82 8.67
C VAL A 217 6.56 -6.97 7.86
N GLU A 218 5.38 -6.67 8.42
CA GLU A 218 4.37 -5.83 7.76
C GLU A 218 4.90 -4.41 7.51
N LEU A 219 5.45 -3.73 8.52
CA LEU A 219 5.99 -2.37 8.38
C LEU A 219 7.18 -2.31 7.44
N GLU A 220 8.07 -3.30 7.49
CA GLU A 220 9.18 -3.42 6.53
C GLU A 220 8.64 -3.49 5.10
N ARG A 221 7.69 -4.38 4.81
CA ARG A 221 7.12 -4.55 3.46
C ARG A 221 6.38 -3.30 2.99
N LEU A 222 5.57 -2.69 3.86
CA LEU A 222 4.84 -1.46 3.58
C LEU A 222 5.78 -0.30 3.23
N SER A 223 6.93 -0.18 3.90
CA SER A 223 7.87 0.93 3.69
C SER A 223 8.34 1.05 2.23
N HIS A 224 8.39 -0.08 1.51
CA HIS A 224 8.80 -0.17 0.11
C HIS A 224 7.73 0.30 -0.89
N ILE A 225 6.45 0.30 -0.50
CA ILE A 225 5.34 0.65 -1.39
C ILE A 225 5.35 2.16 -1.64
N GLY A 226 5.52 2.55 -2.91
CA GLY A 226 5.47 3.94 -3.34
C GLY A 226 4.03 4.44 -3.52
N PRO A 227 3.74 5.74 -3.27
CA PRO A 227 2.42 6.32 -3.56
C PRO A 227 2.03 6.17 -5.04
N GLU A 228 3.00 6.25 -5.95
CA GLU A 228 2.81 6.09 -7.39
C GLU A 228 2.33 4.69 -7.79
N GLU A 229 2.65 3.65 -7.01
CA GLU A 229 2.19 2.29 -7.31
C GLU A 229 0.67 2.17 -7.25
N PHE A 230 0.01 2.96 -6.39
CA PHE A 230 -1.45 2.99 -6.32
C PHE A 230 -2.05 3.56 -7.60
N VAL A 231 -1.49 4.64 -8.16
CA VAL A 231 -1.99 5.19 -9.43
C VAL A 231 -1.69 4.24 -10.59
N GLN A 232 -0.48 3.68 -10.62
CA GLN A 232 -0.04 2.73 -11.66
C GLN A 232 -0.87 1.45 -11.68
N ALA A 233 -1.32 0.96 -10.52
CA ALA A 233 -2.16 -0.24 -10.41
C ALA A 233 -3.50 -0.11 -11.14
N PHE A 234 -3.95 1.12 -11.42
CA PHE A 234 -5.28 1.41 -11.99
C PHE A 234 -5.22 2.14 -13.34
N VAL A 235 -4.03 2.29 -13.94
CA VAL A 235 -3.90 2.81 -15.31
C VAL A 235 -4.56 1.81 -16.26
N HIS A 236 -5.75 2.17 -16.76
CA HIS A 236 -6.46 1.37 -17.74
C HIS A 236 -5.73 1.43 -19.08
N LYS A 237 -5.60 0.27 -19.73
CA LYS A 237 -5.42 0.21 -21.18
C LYS A 237 -6.77 0.60 -21.80
N ASP A 238 -6.98 1.89 -22.05
CA ASP A 238 -8.15 2.34 -22.79
C ASP A 238 -8.16 1.67 -24.19
N PRO A 239 -9.18 0.88 -24.56
CA PRO A 239 -9.26 0.27 -25.88
C PRO A 239 -9.64 1.25 -26.99
N LEU A 240 -10.16 2.44 -26.65
CA LEU A 240 -10.67 3.44 -27.59
C LEU A 240 -9.69 4.58 -27.88
N ASP A 241 -8.59 4.67 -27.14
CA ASP A 241 -7.53 5.63 -27.40
C ASP A 241 -6.52 5.02 -28.40
N GLY A 242 -6.73 5.29 -29.68
CA GLY A 242 -5.85 4.84 -30.78
C GLY A 242 -4.42 5.41 -30.73
N THR A 243 -4.13 6.27 -29.75
CA THR A 243 -2.79 6.64 -29.35
C THR A 243 -2.25 5.60 -28.39
N LYS A 244 -1.27 4.81 -28.88
CA LYS A 244 -0.35 3.93 -28.12
C LYS A 244 -0.64 3.90 -26.62
N THR A 245 -1.12 2.75 -26.14
CA THR A 245 -1.16 2.37 -24.70
C THR A 245 -0.18 3.21 -23.90
N CYS A 246 -0.67 4.19 -23.13
CA CYS A 246 0.17 4.93 -22.22
C CYS A 246 0.80 3.89 -21.28
N PHE A 247 2.11 3.68 -21.46
CA PHE A 247 3.00 2.95 -20.55
C PHE A 247 2.84 1.41 -20.52
N SER A 248 3.08 0.74 -21.66
CA SER A 248 3.09 -0.73 -21.75
C SER A 248 4.37 -1.44 -21.26
N GLU A 249 5.36 -0.75 -20.66
CA GLU A 249 6.63 -1.39 -20.27
C GLU A 249 7.00 -1.31 -18.77
N GLN A 250 6.16 -0.75 -17.90
CA GLN A 250 6.46 -0.72 -16.46
C GLN A 250 5.41 -1.46 -15.65
N LYS A 251 5.50 -2.80 -15.67
CA LYS A 251 5.02 -3.63 -14.55
C LYS A 251 5.85 -3.31 -13.28
N LYS A 252 5.63 -2.14 -12.68
CA LYS A 252 6.33 -1.66 -11.48
C LYS A 252 5.46 -1.71 -10.21
N THR A 253 4.38 -2.48 -10.18
CA THR A 253 3.61 -2.79 -8.95
C THR A 253 4.22 -3.96 -8.15
N SER A 254 5.54 -4.14 -8.22
CA SER A 254 6.21 -5.30 -7.63
C SER A 254 6.10 -5.33 -6.11
N ASN A 255 6.04 -4.16 -5.45
CA ASN A 255 5.94 -4.11 -4.00
C ASN A 255 4.49 -4.39 -3.56
N LEU A 256 3.49 -3.85 -4.27
CA LEU A 256 2.08 -4.22 -4.07
C LEU A 256 1.86 -5.73 -4.21
N GLU A 257 2.36 -6.33 -5.29
CA GLU A 257 2.25 -7.78 -5.51
C GLU A 257 3.00 -8.59 -4.44
N ALA A 258 4.20 -8.17 -4.05
CA ALA A 258 4.97 -8.82 -2.99
C ALA A 258 4.23 -8.78 -1.64
N TYR A 259 3.52 -7.68 -1.36
CA TYR A 259 2.76 -7.54 -0.12
C TYR A 259 1.50 -8.42 -0.11
N VAL A 260 0.80 -8.54 -1.25
CA VAL A 260 -0.29 -9.52 -1.41
C VAL A 260 0.23 -10.96 -1.27
N LYS A 261 1.39 -11.28 -1.84
CA LYS A 261 2.04 -12.60 -1.66
C LYS A 261 2.36 -12.89 -0.20
N TRP A 262 2.83 -11.89 0.56
CA TRP A 262 3.05 -12.02 2.00
C TRP A 262 1.76 -12.35 2.75
N PHE A 263 0.67 -11.62 2.48
CA PHE A 263 -0.65 -11.90 3.08
C PHE A 263 -1.08 -13.36 2.84
N ASN A 264 -0.99 -13.82 1.59
CA ASN A 264 -1.34 -15.20 1.25
C ASN A 264 -0.41 -16.21 1.94
N ARG A 265 0.89 -15.97 1.93
CA ARG A 265 1.87 -16.82 2.63
C ARG A 265 1.49 -16.98 4.11
N LEU A 266 1.15 -15.89 4.80
CA LEU A 266 0.76 -15.95 6.21
C LEU A 266 -0.53 -16.77 6.40
N CYS A 267 -1.53 -16.63 5.53
CA CYS A 267 -2.75 -17.45 5.56
C CYS A 267 -2.41 -18.95 5.46
N TYR A 268 -1.60 -19.33 4.47
CA TYR A 268 -1.21 -20.72 4.24
C TYR A 268 -0.27 -21.26 5.33
N LEU A 269 0.59 -20.42 5.91
CA LEU A 269 1.43 -20.80 7.04
C LEU A 269 0.57 -21.17 8.26
N VAL A 270 -0.41 -20.32 8.62
CA VAL A 270 -1.34 -20.61 9.72
C VAL A 270 -2.08 -21.92 9.49
N ALA A 271 -2.63 -22.13 8.29
CA ALA A 271 -3.32 -23.37 7.95
C ALA A 271 -2.38 -24.59 8.02
N THR A 272 -1.14 -24.44 7.54
CA THR A 272 -0.11 -25.49 7.57
C THR A 272 0.23 -25.88 9.01
N GLU A 273 0.52 -24.91 9.87
CA GLU A 273 0.84 -25.14 11.28
C GLU A 273 -0.31 -25.80 12.04
N ILE A 274 -1.57 -25.53 11.67
CA ILE A 274 -2.73 -26.19 12.30
C ILE A 274 -2.91 -27.63 11.78
N CYS A 275 -2.69 -27.87 10.49
CA CYS A 275 -2.88 -29.19 9.87
C CYS A 275 -1.69 -30.14 10.07
N MET A 276 -0.50 -29.63 10.42
CA MET A 276 0.72 -30.43 10.56
C MET A 276 0.72 -31.40 11.76
N PRO A 277 0.25 -31.01 12.97
CA PRO A 277 0.30 -31.90 14.13
C PRO A 277 -0.66 -33.10 14.01
N ALA A 278 -0.12 -34.31 14.12
CA ALA A 278 -0.91 -35.53 14.08
C ALA A 278 -1.91 -35.65 15.25
N LYS A 279 -1.54 -35.13 16.44
CA LYS A 279 -2.38 -35.22 17.64
C LYS A 279 -3.36 -34.05 17.72
N LYS A 280 -4.64 -34.38 17.83
CA LYS A 280 -5.75 -33.44 18.02
C LYS A 280 -5.52 -32.37 19.10
N LYS A 281 -4.95 -32.76 20.26
CA LYS A 281 -4.67 -31.83 21.36
C LYS A 281 -3.63 -30.77 20.98
N GLN A 282 -2.61 -31.15 20.21
CA GLN A 282 -1.59 -30.22 19.71
C GLN A 282 -2.18 -29.26 18.68
N ARG A 283 -3.00 -29.77 17.74
CA ARG A 283 -3.72 -28.90 16.79
C ARG A 283 -4.58 -27.85 17.50
N ALA A 284 -5.33 -28.26 18.53
CA ALA A 284 -6.14 -27.33 19.31
C ALA A 284 -5.28 -26.24 20.00
N GLN A 285 -4.10 -26.60 20.52
CA GLN A 285 -3.15 -25.66 21.10
C GLN A 285 -2.62 -24.65 20.07
N VAL A 286 -2.31 -25.10 18.85
CA VAL A 286 -1.87 -24.21 17.76
C VAL A 286 -2.98 -23.23 17.37
N ILE A 287 -4.23 -23.69 17.29
CA ILE A 287 -5.37 -22.81 17.03
C ILE A 287 -5.52 -21.75 18.14
N GLU A 288 -5.50 -22.16 19.41
CA GLU A 288 -5.61 -21.22 20.53
C GLU A 288 -4.46 -20.20 20.55
N PHE A 289 -3.25 -20.64 20.21
CA PHE A 289 -2.10 -19.75 20.05
C PHE A 289 -2.35 -18.69 18.95
N PHE A 290 -2.76 -19.09 17.75
CA PHE A 290 -3.05 -18.13 16.68
C PHE A 290 -4.25 -17.21 16.96
N ILE A 291 -5.24 -17.66 17.73
CA ILE A 291 -6.32 -16.78 18.21
C ILE A 291 -5.75 -15.67 19.10
N ASP A 292 -4.82 -15.99 20.00
CA ASP A 292 -4.20 -15.00 20.87
C ASP A 292 -3.23 -14.08 20.10
N VAL A 293 -2.53 -14.59 19.07
CA VAL A 293 -1.72 -13.77 18.14
C VAL A 293 -2.61 -12.79 17.38
N ALA A 294 -3.72 -13.26 16.79
CA ALA A 294 -4.67 -12.44 16.05
C ALA A 294 -5.25 -11.32 16.93
N ARG A 295 -5.61 -11.66 18.17
CA ARG A 295 -6.07 -10.66 19.15
C ARG A 295 -5.01 -9.60 19.41
N GLU A 296 -3.74 -9.97 19.55
CA GLU A 296 -2.68 -8.98 19.75
C GLU A 296 -2.42 -8.15 18.49
N CYS A 297 -2.52 -8.74 17.29
CA CYS A 297 -2.51 -7.98 16.03
C CYS A 297 -3.62 -6.90 16.03
N PHE A 298 -4.84 -7.23 16.46
CA PHE A 298 -5.92 -6.25 16.62
C PHE A 298 -5.54 -5.12 17.59
N ASN A 299 -4.99 -5.46 18.77
CA ASN A 299 -4.59 -4.48 19.78
C ASN A 299 -3.49 -3.53 19.28
N ILE A 300 -2.52 -4.05 18.53
CA ILE A 300 -1.42 -3.26 17.95
C ILE A 300 -1.95 -2.32 16.85
N GLY A 301 -3.06 -2.66 16.19
CA GLY A 301 -3.52 -2.00 14.96
C GLY A 301 -3.00 -2.66 13.70
N ASN A 302 -2.54 -3.91 13.79
CA ASN A 302 -2.14 -4.75 12.67
C ASN A 302 -3.32 -5.55 12.11
N PHE A 303 -4.17 -4.87 11.33
CA PHE A 303 -5.37 -5.48 10.77
C PHE A 303 -5.08 -6.41 9.59
N ASN A 304 -3.97 -6.22 8.87
CA ASN A 304 -3.58 -7.09 7.76
C ASN A 304 -3.22 -8.50 8.24
N SER A 305 -2.32 -8.62 9.23
CA SER A 305 -1.97 -9.92 9.80
C SER A 305 -3.15 -10.56 10.55
N LEU A 306 -3.97 -9.77 11.25
CA LEU A 306 -5.22 -10.25 11.85
C LEU A 306 -6.11 -10.93 10.80
N MET A 307 -6.36 -10.25 9.69
CA MET A 307 -7.19 -10.79 8.61
C MET A 307 -6.58 -12.04 7.98
N ALA A 308 -5.26 -12.07 7.80
CA ALA A 308 -4.55 -13.23 7.26
C ALA A 308 -4.68 -14.45 8.17
N ILE A 309 -4.53 -14.27 9.49
CA ILE A 309 -4.66 -15.35 10.48
C ILE A 309 -6.09 -15.89 10.51
N ILE A 310 -7.11 -15.02 10.54
CA ILE A 310 -8.52 -15.42 10.45
C ILE A 310 -8.78 -16.18 9.15
N SER A 311 -8.28 -15.66 8.02
CA SER A 311 -8.44 -16.29 6.70
C SER A 311 -7.82 -17.68 6.65
N GLY A 312 -6.62 -17.87 7.23
CA GLY A 312 -5.96 -19.17 7.36
C GLY A 312 -6.77 -20.17 8.18
N MET A 313 -7.35 -19.74 9.31
CA MET A 313 -8.23 -20.58 10.14
C MET A 313 -9.56 -20.93 9.47
N ASN A 314 -10.06 -20.05 8.60
CA ASN A 314 -11.31 -20.24 7.87
C ASN A 314 -11.15 -21.04 6.56
N MET A 315 -9.92 -21.35 6.14
CA MET A 315 -9.70 -22.28 5.03
C MET A 315 -10.39 -23.61 5.30
N SER A 316 -11.04 -24.17 4.27
CA SER A 316 -11.84 -25.40 4.39
C SER A 316 -11.08 -26.59 5.02
N PRO A 317 -9.79 -26.86 4.71
CA PRO A 317 -9.02 -27.90 5.39
C PRO A 317 -8.92 -27.74 6.90
N VAL A 318 -8.98 -26.52 7.42
CA VAL A 318 -8.92 -26.22 8.86
C VAL A 318 -10.31 -26.21 9.48
N SER A 319 -11.27 -25.51 8.87
CA SER A 319 -12.63 -25.35 9.40
C SER A 319 -13.44 -26.65 9.45
N ARG A 320 -13.05 -27.66 8.67
CA ARG A 320 -13.63 -29.02 8.71
C ARG A 320 -13.20 -29.89 9.88
N LEU A 321 -12.13 -29.55 10.61
CA LEU A 321 -11.58 -30.35 11.71
C LEU A 321 -12.46 -30.28 12.98
N LYS A 322 -13.72 -30.73 12.89
CA LYS A 322 -14.74 -30.52 13.93
C LYS A 322 -14.33 -31.10 15.27
N LYS A 323 -13.61 -32.22 15.30
CA LYS A 323 -13.15 -32.84 16.56
C LYS A 323 -12.05 -32.01 17.21
N THR A 324 -11.15 -31.41 16.43
CA THR A 324 -10.17 -30.43 16.93
C THR A 324 -10.87 -29.18 17.45
N TRP A 325 -11.78 -28.57 16.67
CA TRP A 325 -12.49 -27.35 17.07
C TRP A 325 -13.32 -27.53 18.35
N SER A 326 -13.84 -28.74 18.61
CA SER A 326 -14.55 -29.05 19.85
C SER A 326 -13.67 -28.99 21.12
N LYS A 327 -12.35 -28.84 20.97
CA LYS A 327 -11.38 -28.68 22.06
C LYS A 327 -10.87 -27.26 22.23
N VAL A 328 -11.23 -26.35 21.32
CA VAL A 328 -10.77 -24.96 21.29
C VAL A 328 -11.80 -24.07 21.98
N LYS A 329 -11.35 -23.09 22.75
CA LYS A 329 -12.21 -22.01 23.27
C LYS A 329 -12.51 -20.97 22.18
N THR A 330 -13.57 -21.18 21.40
CA THR A 330 -13.87 -20.40 20.20
C THR A 330 -14.44 -19.00 20.44
N ALA A 331 -14.85 -18.64 21.67
CA ALA A 331 -15.48 -17.35 21.94
C ALA A 331 -14.61 -16.15 21.50
N LYS A 332 -13.30 -16.19 21.77
CA LYS A 332 -12.37 -15.15 21.31
C LYS A 332 -12.28 -15.07 19.78
N PHE A 333 -12.28 -16.23 19.11
CA PHE A 333 -12.21 -16.30 17.65
C PHE A 333 -13.44 -15.66 17.01
N PHE A 334 -14.65 -15.99 17.48
CA PHE A 334 -15.88 -15.39 16.94
C PHE A 334 -15.95 -13.88 17.13
N ILE A 335 -15.39 -13.34 18.22
CA ILE A 335 -15.29 -11.89 18.41
C ILE A 335 -14.38 -11.28 17.33
N LEU A 336 -13.23 -11.90 17.05
CA LEU A 336 -12.30 -11.41 16.02
C LEU A 336 -12.90 -11.52 14.61
N GLU A 337 -13.60 -12.60 14.31
CA GLU A 337 -14.35 -12.74 13.05
C GLU A 337 -15.40 -11.63 12.90
N HIS A 338 -16.16 -11.35 13.97
CA HIS A 338 -17.15 -10.27 13.96
C HIS A 338 -16.51 -8.89 13.71
N GLN A 339 -15.30 -8.64 14.22
CA GLN A 339 -14.58 -7.38 13.94
C GLN A 339 -14.17 -7.25 12.48
N MET A 340 -13.90 -8.36 11.80
CA MET A 340 -13.46 -8.40 10.39
C MET A 340 -14.56 -8.80 9.41
N ASP A 341 -15.80 -8.84 9.87
CA ASP A 341 -16.95 -9.29 9.09
C ASP A 341 -17.22 -8.35 7.90
N PRO A 342 -17.48 -8.89 6.68
CA PRO A 342 -17.70 -8.07 5.48
C PRO A 342 -19.04 -7.34 5.43
N THR A 343 -19.99 -7.64 6.34
CA THR A 343 -21.33 -7.03 6.36
C THR A 343 -21.24 -5.50 6.50
N GLY A 344 -22.12 -4.80 5.80
CA GLY A 344 -22.13 -3.33 5.79
C GLY A 344 -20.83 -2.73 5.23
N ASN A 345 -20.22 -3.40 4.24
CA ASN A 345 -18.91 -3.03 3.67
C ASN A 345 -17.82 -2.93 4.74
N PHE A 346 -17.68 -3.99 5.54
CA PHE A 346 -16.71 -4.06 6.64
C PHE A 346 -16.92 -2.98 7.71
N TYR A 347 -18.18 -2.73 8.12
CA TYR A 347 -18.52 -1.65 9.05
C TYR A 347 -17.73 -1.69 10.37
N ASN A 348 -17.62 -2.87 10.99
CA ASN A 348 -16.91 -3.05 12.25
C ASN A 348 -15.41 -2.77 12.09
N TYR A 349 -14.77 -3.37 11.08
CA TYR A 349 -13.38 -3.14 10.76
C TYR A 349 -13.10 -1.65 10.48
N ARG A 350 -13.95 -0.98 9.69
CA ARG A 350 -13.77 0.45 9.39
C ARG A 350 -13.88 1.31 10.65
N THR A 351 -14.73 0.93 11.59
CA THR A 351 -14.82 1.60 12.90
C THR A 351 -13.55 1.39 13.72
N ALA A 352 -13.02 0.16 13.78
CA ALA A 352 -11.76 -0.15 14.44
C ALA A 352 -10.57 0.58 13.80
N LEU A 353 -10.52 0.63 12.46
CA LEU A 353 -9.49 1.36 11.70
C LEU A 353 -9.52 2.86 12.02
N ARG A 354 -10.70 3.48 12.03
CA ARG A 354 -10.84 4.90 12.43
C ARG A 354 -10.36 5.13 13.86
N GLY A 355 -10.67 4.22 14.78
CA GLY A 355 -10.17 4.27 16.15
C GLY A 355 -8.65 4.19 16.22
N ALA A 356 -8.03 3.28 15.46
CA ALA A 356 -6.58 3.15 15.37
C ALA A 356 -5.91 4.40 14.74
N ALA A 357 -6.50 4.94 13.67
CA ALA A 357 -6.04 6.17 13.03
C ALA A 357 -6.09 7.37 14.00
N HIS A 358 -7.19 7.53 14.74
CA HIS A 358 -7.31 8.57 15.76
C HIS A 358 -6.27 8.41 16.87
N ARG A 359 -6.09 7.18 17.37
CA ARG A 359 -5.08 6.86 18.38
C ARG A 359 -3.65 7.16 17.89
N SER A 360 -3.38 6.95 16.61
CA SER A 360 -2.09 7.28 15.99
C SER A 360 -1.85 8.80 15.94
N LEU A 361 -2.88 9.59 15.61
CA LEU A 361 -2.80 11.06 15.58
C LEU A 361 -2.52 11.67 16.97
N THR A 362 -3.08 11.09 18.03
CA THR A 362 -2.92 11.57 19.41
C THR A 362 -1.87 10.78 20.20
N ALA A 363 -1.01 10.01 19.52
CA ALA A 363 -0.09 9.08 20.15
C ALA A 363 0.99 9.79 21.00
N HIS A 364 1.28 9.22 22.17
CA HIS A 364 2.40 9.64 23.03
C HIS A 364 3.59 8.67 22.93
N SER A 365 3.42 7.55 22.23
CA SER A 365 4.45 6.54 21.99
C SER A 365 4.44 6.04 20.54
N ASN A 366 5.57 5.52 20.06
CA ASN A 366 5.64 4.95 18.70
C ASN A 366 4.74 3.71 18.54
N ARG A 367 4.45 2.98 19.62
CA ARG A 367 3.50 1.84 19.60
C ARG A 367 2.09 2.26 19.23
N GLU A 368 1.62 3.37 19.76
CA GLU A 368 0.26 3.86 19.51
C GLU A 368 0.08 4.36 18.07
N LYS A 369 1.18 4.74 17.40
CA LYS A 369 1.20 5.22 16.01
C LYS A 369 0.93 4.14 14.97
N ILE A 370 1.10 2.85 15.32
CA ILE A 370 0.99 1.74 14.38
C ILE A 370 -0.45 1.62 13.87
N VAL A 371 -0.59 1.68 12.55
CA VAL A 371 -1.83 1.40 11.82
C VAL A 371 -1.45 0.64 10.55
N ILE A 372 -1.87 -0.62 10.44
CA ILE A 372 -1.63 -1.45 9.27
C ILE A 372 -3.01 -1.91 8.79
N PRO A 373 -3.55 -1.27 7.74
CA PRO A 373 -4.91 -1.54 7.28
C PRO A 373 -5.03 -2.93 6.65
N PHE A 374 -6.25 -3.46 6.56
CA PHE A 374 -6.49 -4.63 5.71
C PHE A 374 -6.28 -4.21 4.25
N PHE A 375 -5.13 -4.58 3.71
CA PHE A 375 -4.60 -3.95 2.51
C PHE A 375 -5.45 -4.19 1.27
N SER A 376 -6.03 -5.38 1.15
CA SER A 376 -6.89 -5.70 0.00
C SER A 376 -8.14 -4.83 -0.05
N LEU A 377 -8.70 -4.45 1.11
CA LEU A 377 -9.84 -3.54 1.16
C LEU A 377 -9.42 -2.09 0.88
N LEU A 378 -8.26 -1.65 1.35
CA LEU A 378 -7.70 -0.34 1.01
C LEU A 378 -7.51 -0.21 -0.52
N ILE A 379 -6.89 -1.19 -1.16
CA ILE A 379 -6.70 -1.22 -2.62
C ILE A 379 -8.04 -1.22 -3.35
N LYS A 380 -9.02 -2.00 -2.87
CA LYS A 380 -10.37 -2.03 -3.40
C LYS A 380 -11.05 -0.66 -3.32
N ASP A 381 -10.93 0.04 -2.20
CA ASP A 381 -11.52 1.37 -2.01
C ASP A 381 -10.89 2.40 -2.97
N ILE A 382 -9.55 2.40 -3.08
CA ILE A 382 -8.82 3.29 -3.99
C ILE A 382 -9.19 2.99 -5.46
N TYR A 383 -9.34 1.71 -5.82
CA TYR A 383 -9.81 1.29 -7.15
C TYR A 383 -11.21 1.86 -7.45
N PHE A 384 -12.19 1.65 -6.57
CA PHE A 384 -13.55 2.14 -6.82
C PHE A 384 -13.64 3.66 -6.83
N LEU A 385 -12.82 4.35 -6.05
CA LEU A 385 -12.71 5.81 -6.11
C LEU A 385 -12.15 6.27 -7.46
N ASN A 386 -11.17 5.56 -8.00
CA ASN A 386 -10.65 5.84 -9.33
C ASN A 386 -11.69 5.56 -10.43
N GLU A 387 -12.39 4.44 -10.37
CA GLU A 387 -13.37 4.06 -11.40
C GLU A 387 -14.68 4.84 -11.34
N GLY A 388 -15.04 5.35 -10.16
CA GLY A 388 -16.30 6.06 -9.96
C GLY A 388 -16.42 7.40 -10.67
N CYS A 389 -15.29 8.02 -11.04
CA CYS A 389 -15.25 9.37 -11.61
C CYS A 389 -14.29 9.47 -12.81
N ALA A 390 -14.67 10.24 -13.84
CA ALA A 390 -13.80 10.47 -15.00
C ALA A 390 -12.55 11.30 -14.62
N ASN A 391 -11.40 10.96 -15.22
CA ASN A 391 -10.13 11.69 -15.06
C ASN A 391 -10.20 13.11 -15.66
N ARG A 392 -11.01 13.28 -16.71
CA ARG A 392 -11.29 14.57 -17.34
C ARG A 392 -12.78 14.88 -17.33
N LEU A 393 -13.11 16.13 -17.13
CA LEU A 393 -14.46 16.66 -17.29
C LEU A 393 -14.78 16.87 -18.79
N PRO A 394 -16.06 17.04 -19.19
CA PRO A 394 -16.45 17.22 -20.59
C PRO A 394 -15.79 18.42 -21.30
N ASN A 395 -15.36 19.44 -20.55
CA ASN A 395 -14.63 20.60 -21.06
C ASN A 395 -13.12 20.35 -21.25
N GLY A 396 -12.64 19.12 -21.02
CA GLY A 396 -11.24 18.73 -21.13
C GLY A 396 -10.39 19.00 -19.87
N HIS A 397 -10.96 19.67 -18.85
CA HIS A 397 -10.27 19.90 -17.58
C HIS A 397 -9.95 18.59 -16.87
N VAL A 398 -8.83 18.58 -16.14
CA VAL A 398 -8.52 17.56 -15.15
C VAL A 398 -9.51 17.69 -14.00
N ASN A 399 -10.12 16.57 -13.60
CA ASN A 399 -11.02 16.51 -12.45
C ASN A 399 -10.21 16.46 -11.16
N PHE A 400 -9.84 17.62 -10.63
CA PHE A 400 -8.96 17.73 -9.47
C PHE A 400 -9.64 17.32 -8.16
N GLU A 401 -10.95 17.51 -8.05
CA GLU A 401 -11.74 17.05 -6.89
C GLU A 401 -11.62 15.54 -6.68
N LYS A 402 -11.75 14.76 -7.76
CA LYS A 402 -11.50 13.30 -7.74
C LYS A 402 -10.10 12.99 -7.19
N PHE A 403 -9.09 13.68 -7.70
CA PHE A 403 -7.70 13.40 -7.34
C PHE A 403 -7.38 13.82 -5.90
N LEU A 404 -8.05 14.85 -5.38
CA LEU A 404 -7.92 15.23 -3.98
C LEU A 404 -8.40 14.12 -3.05
N GLU A 405 -9.54 13.49 -3.35
CA GLU A 405 -10.03 12.38 -2.53
C GLU A 405 -9.11 11.14 -2.66
N LEU A 406 -8.58 10.88 -3.87
CA LEU A 406 -7.59 9.82 -4.08
C LEU A 406 -6.32 10.05 -3.28
N ALA A 407 -5.81 11.28 -3.34
CA ALA A 407 -4.62 11.70 -2.64
C ALA A 407 -4.80 11.67 -1.12
N LYS A 408 -6.00 11.95 -0.61
CA LYS A 408 -6.30 11.81 0.81
C LYS A 408 -6.14 10.36 1.29
N GLN A 409 -6.73 9.39 0.57
CA GLN A 409 -6.61 7.97 0.90
C GLN A 409 -5.16 7.48 0.84
N VAL A 410 -4.43 7.84 -0.22
CA VAL A 410 -3.01 7.48 -0.36
C VAL A 410 -2.16 8.18 0.71
N GLY A 411 -2.41 9.46 0.99
CA GLY A 411 -1.68 10.26 1.97
C GLY A 411 -1.82 9.74 3.40
N GLU A 412 -3.00 9.25 3.79
CA GLU A 412 -3.20 8.57 5.07
C GLU A 412 -2.31 7.31 5.16
N PHE A 413 -2.32 6.48 4.12
CA PHE A 413 -1.46 5.29 4.05
C PHE A 413 0.04 5.63 4.12
N ILE A 414 0.48 6.67 3.39
CA ILE A 414 1.88 7.11 3.43
C ILE A 414 2.29 7.54 4.84
N THR A 415 1.38 8.16 5.59
CA THR A 415 1.62 8.52 6.99
C THR A 415 1.81 7.28 7.86
N TRP A 416 0.93 6.29 7.71
CA TRP A 416 0.98 5.07 8.53
C TRP A 416 2.22 4.21 8.29
N LYS A 417 2.72 4.14 7.05
CA LYS A 417 3.92 3.35 6.75
C LYS A 417 5.24 3.99 7.22
N GLN A 418 5.25 5.25 7.65
CA GLN A 418 6.46 5.94 8.14
C GLN A 418 6.80 5.58 9.60
N VAL A 419 5.96 4.80 10.27
CA VAL A 419 6.17 4.41 11.66
C VAL A 419 7.33 3.42 11.77
N GLU A 420 8.33 3.78 12.56
CA GLU A 420 9.38 2.84 12.97
C GLU A 420 8.81 1.82 13.96
N CYS A 421 9.06 0.54 13.71
CA CYS A 421 8.54 -0.52 14.56
C CYS A 421 9.20 -0.45 15.96
N PRO A 422 8.43 -0.27 17.04
CA PRO A 422 8.97 -0.04 18.38
C PRO A 422 9.31 -1.34 19.13
N PHE A 423 9.07 -2.50 18.51
CA PHE A 423 9.30 -3.79 19.15
C PHE A 423 10.73 -4.26 18.90
N GLU A 424 11.29 -5.07 19.79
CA GLU A 424 12.59 -5.69 19.55
C GLU A 424 12.47 -6.74 18.43
N GLN A 425 13.49 -6.81 17.56
CA GLN A 425 13.51 -7.76 16.45
C GLN A 425 14.05 -9.11 16.94
N ASP A 426 13.34 -10.20 16.65
CA ASP A 426 13.85 -11.56 16.82
C ASP A 426 14.16 -12.18 15.43
N PRO A 427 15.45 -12.25 15.04
CA PRO A 427 15.84 -12.77 13.74
C PRO A 427 15.45 -14.23 13.51
N ASN A 428 15.33 -15.06 14.55
CA ASN A 428 14.97 -16.47 14.41
C ASN A 428 13.50 -16.63 14.05
N ILE A 429 12.63 -15.84 14.69
CA ILE A 429 11.19 -15.84 14.39
C ILE A 429 10.95 -15.28 12.99
N ILE A 430 11.58 -14.15 12.64
CA ILE A 430 11.45 -13.54 11.31
C ILE A 430 11.97 -14.50 10.22
N HIS A 431 13.12 -15.13 10.44
CA HIS A 431 13.63 -16.13 9.52
C HIS A 431 12.62 -17.26 9.33
N TYR A 432 12.04 -17.78 10.41
CA TYR A 432 11.02 -18.82 10.33
C TYR A 432 9.78 -18.38 9.56
N LEU A 433 9.23 -17.19 9.84
CA LEU A 433 8.09 -16.63 9.13
C LEU A 433 8.32 -16.58 7.62
N HIS A 434 9.56 -16.29 7.20
CA HIS A 434 9.93 -16.26 5.78
C HIS A 434 10.24 -17.63 5.18
N THR A 435 10.90 -18.55 5.89
CA THR A 435 11.42 -19.78 5.28
C THR A 435 10.63 -21.03 5.62
N ALA A 436 9.69 -20.96 6.56
CA ALA A 436 8.86 -22.10 6.93
C ALA A 436 8.14 -22.66 5.70
N PRO A 437 8.22 -23.98 5.45
CA PRO A 437 7.50 -24.62 4.37
C PRO A 437 5.99 -24.50 4.59
N ILE A 438 5.27 -24.09 3.54
CA ILE A 438 3.81 -24.03 3.53
C ILE A 438 3.26 -25.12 2.61
N PHE A 439 2.13 -25.71 2.95
CA PHE A 439 1.48 -26.72 2.10
C PHE A 439 0.76 -26.08 0.91
N THR A 440 0.68 -26.82 -0.20
CA THR A 440 -0.29 -26.54 -1.27
C THR A 440 -1.71 -26.59 -0.71
N GLU A 441 -2.68 -26.03 -1.44
CA GLU A 441 -4.10 -26.28 -1.13
C GLU A 441 -4.37 -27.79 -1.00
N ASP A 442 -3.96 -28.59 -1.99
CA ASP A 442 -4.10 -30.05 -1.97
C ASP A 442 -3.39 -30.70 -0.78
N GLY A 443 -2.19 -30.22 -0.43
CA GLY A 443 -1.43 -30.67 0.73
C GLY A 443 -2.16 -30.41 2.04
N LEU A 444 -2.82 -29.26 2.18
CA LEU A 444 -3.66 -28.94 3.33
C LEU A 444 -4.85 -29.90 3.42
N TYR A 445 -5.54 -30.19 2.31
CA TYR A 445 -6.64 -31.16 2.32
C TYR A 445 -6.18 -32.57 2.69
N LEU A 446 -5.06 -33.03 2.13
CA LEU A 446 -4.44 -34.31 2.48
C LEU A 446 -4.15 -34.39 3.98
N ALA A 447 -3.42 -33.40 4.52
CA ALA A 447 -3.10 -33.31 5.95
C ALA A 447 -4.36 -33.29 6.83
N SER A 448 -5.39 -32.56 6.40
CA SER A 448 -6.69 -32.47 7.08
C SER A 448 -7.41 -33.81 7.11
N TYR A 449 -7.47 -34.55 6.00
CA TYR A 449 -8.12 -35.86 5.92
C TYR A 449 -7.36 -36.95 6.69
N GLU A 450 -6.03 -36.86 6.75
CA GLU A 450 -5.22 -37.73 7.61
C GLU A 450 -5.44 -37.45 9.09
N SER A 451 -5.62 -36.17 9.45
CA SER A 451 -5.91 -35.72 10.81
C SER A 451 -7.31 -36.12 11.28
N GLU A 452 -8.32 -35.95 10.40
CA GLU A 452 -9.72 -36.29 10.63
C GLU A 452 -10.35 -36.78 9.32
N SER A 453 -10.73 -38.07 9.28
CA SER A 453 -11.25 -38.72 8.07
C SER A 453 -12.45 -37.99 7.44
N PRO A 454 -12.66 -38.13 6.12
CA PRO A 454 -13.83 -37.58 5.43
C PRO A 454 -15.17 -37.94 6.09
N GLU A 455 -16.05 -36.96 6.27
CA GLU A 455 -17.35 -37.14 6.93
C GLU A 455 -18.50 -37.34 5.93
N ASN A 456 -18.40 -36.76 4.74
CA ASN A 456 -19.45 -36.80 3.71
C ASN A 456 -18.93 -37.32 2.35
N GLN A 457 -19.84 -37.56 1.41
CA GLN A 457 -19.50 -38.13 0.11
C GLN A 457 -18.56 -37.22 -0.70
N THR A 458 -18.81 -35.91 -0.70
CA THR A 458 -17.97 -34.90 -1.37
C THR A 458 -16.52 -34.94 -0.87
N GLU A 459 -16.32 -35.03 0.45
CA GLU A 459 -15.00 -35.15 1.05
C GLU A 459 -14.33 -36.49 0.71
N LYS A 460 -15.10 -37.59 0.70
CA LYS A 460 -14.58 -38.90 0.30
C LYS A 460 -14.08 -38.89 -1.14
N ASP A 461 -14.82 -38.25 -2.04
CA ASP A 461 -14.46 -38.15 -3.45
C ASP A 461 -13.25 -37.23 -3.66
N ARG A 462 -13.19 -36.09 -2.95
CA ARG A 462 -11.99 -35.23 -2.96
C ARG A 462 -10.78 -35.95 -2.38
N TRP A 463 -10.94 -36.72 -1.31
CA TRP A 463 -9.82 -37.47 -0.73
C TRP A 463 -9.30 -38.55 -1.68
N LYS A 464 -10.19 -39.23 -2.42
CA LYS A 464 -9.81 -40.17 -3.47
C LYS A 464 -9.08 -39.50 -4.63
N SER A 465 -9.48 -38.29 -5.05
CA SER A 465 -8.82 -37.58 -6.15
C SER A 465 -7.42 -37.05 -5.78
N LEU A 466 -7.14 -36.89 -4.48
CA LEU A 466 -5.86 -36.42 -3.97
C LEU A 466 -4.85 -37.55 -3.71
N ARG A 467 -5.29 -38.82 -3.77
CA ARG A 467 -4.47 -40.02 -3.60
C ARG A 467 -4.22 -40.68 -4.95
#